data_AF-Q2F6H1-F1
#
_entry.id   AF-Q2F6H1-F1
#
_cell.length_a   1.000
_cell.length_b   1.000
_cell.length_c   1.000
_cell.angle_alpha   90.00
_cell.angle_beta   90.00
_cell.angle_gamma   90.00
#
_symmetry.space_group_name_H-M   'P 1'
#
loop_
_entity.id
_entity.type
_entity.pdbx_description
1 polymer ?
#
loop_
_entity_poly.entity_id
_entity_poly.type
_entity_poly.pdbx_seq_one_letter_code
_entity_poly.pdbx_strand_id
1 'polypeptide(L)' 'RENEEFAEPKERDSTKLVVSGAVAKGNADFPPDAVKVAHEKPIPQHDKRPPGAGGKGANISIQQPRKN' A
#
# COMPACT_ATOMS: atom_id res chain seq x y z
N ARG A 1 3.14 22.71 -23.40
CA ARG A 1 3.19 21.28 -23.77
C ARG A 1 4.65 20.89 -23.71
N GLU A 2 5.17 20.65 -22.51
CA GLU A 2 6.48 20.01 -22.38
C GLU A 2 6.36 18.55 -22.82
N ASN A 3 7.18 18.20 -23.80
CA ASN A 3 7.39 16.85 -24.27
C ASN A 3 8.30 16.17 -23.26
N GLU A 4 7.72 15.53 -22.24
CA GLU A 4 8.46 14.66 -21.33
C GLU A 4 8.95 13.46 -22.15
N GLU A 5 10.22 13.54 -22.53
CA GLU A 5 11.00 12.49 -23.17
C GLU A 5 11.06 11.29 -22.22
N PHE A 6 10.06 10.42 -22.33
CA PHE A 6 10.05 9.12 -21.68
C PHE A 6 11.21 8.33 -22.28
N ALA A 7 12.35 8.36 -21.58
CA ALA A 7 13.54 7.63 -21.97
C ALA A 7 13.15 6.19 -22.29
N GLU A 8 13.31 5.82 -23.55
CA GLU A 8 12.97 4.49 -24.04
C GLU A 8 13.74 3.47 -23.18
N PRO A 9 13.05 2.54 -22.49
CA PRO A 9 13.72 1.65 -21.57
C PRO A 9 14.66 0.76 -22.39
N LYS A 10 15.98 0.98 -22.23
CA LYS A 10 17.00 0.08 -22.77
C LYS A 10 16.67 -1.33 -22.30
N GLU A 11 16.33 -2.21 -23.25
CA GLU A 11 16.15 -3.65 -23.07
C GLU A 11 17.32 -4.17 -22.21
N ARG A 12 17.05 -4.49 -20.94
CA ARG A 12 18.05 -5.10 -20.06
C ARG A 12 17.90 -6.61 -20.17
N ASP A 13 19.04 -7.26 -20.32
CA ASP A 13 19.16 -8.70 -20.47
C ASP A 13 18.22 -9.48 -19.56
N SER A 14 17.59 -10.50 -20.13
CA SER A 14 16.66 -11.45 -19.50
C SER A 14 17.27 -12.15 -18.28
N THR A 15 17.39 -11.41 -17.18
CA THR A 15 17.91 -11.92 -15.94
C THR A 15 16.81 -12.75 -15.32
N LYS A 16 17.06 -14.04 -15.11
CA LYS A 16 16.12 -14.96 -14.46
C LYS A 16 15.98 -14.56 -13.00
N LEU A 17 15.03 -13.67 -12.72
CA LEU A 17 14.70 -13.21 -11.38
C LEU A 17 13.82 -14.25 -10.69
N VAL A 18 14.03 -14.50 -9.40
CA VAL A 18 13.15 -15.36 -8.60
C VAL A 18 12.37 -14.46 -7.66
N VAL A 19 11.04 -14.45 -7.79
CA VAL A 19 10.14 -13.65 -6.95
C VAL A 19 9.28 -14.61 -6.13
N SER A 20 9.35 -14.50 -4.81
CA SER A 20 8.59 -15.36 -3.88
C SER A 20 8.75 -16.88 -4.12
N GLY A 21 9.94 -17.30 -4.59
CA GLY A 21 10.24 -18.71 -4.89
C GLY A 21 9.84 -19.17 -6.31
N ALA A 22 9.18 -18.34 -7.11
CA ALA A 22 8.86 -18.63 -8.50
C ALA A 22 9.86 -17.95 -9.46
N VAL A 23 10.26 -18.66 -10.52
CA VAL A 23 11.10 -18.10 -11.59
C VAL A 23 10.25 -17.15 -12.41
N ALA A 24 10.59 -15.87 -12.40
CA ALA A 24 9.92 -14.83 -13.14
C ALA A 24 10.33 -14.85 -14.62
N LYS A 25 9.36 -14.70 -15.51
CA LYS A 25 9.49 -14.70 -16.97
C LYS A 25 9.74 -13.30 -17.56
N GLY A 26 10.25 -12.38 -16.74
CA GLY A 26 10.49 -10.98 -17.15
C GLY A 26 9.18 -10.24 -17.42
N ASN A 27 9.12 -9.53 -18.54
CA ASN A 27 7.99 -8.64 -18.89
C ASN A 27 6.62 -9.35 -18.96
N ALA A 28 6.59 -10.68 -19.13
CA ALA A 28 5.35 -11.45 -19.16
C ALA A 28 4.64 -11.51 -17.79
N ASP A 29 5.38 -11.44 -16.68
CA ASP A 29 4.82 -11.57 -15.32
C ASP A 29 4.49 -10.21 -14.69
N PHE A 30 4.96 -9.11 -15.27
CA PHE A 30 4.81 -7.74 -14.75
C PHE A 30 4.19 -6.81 -15.79
N PRO A 31 2.86 -6.91 -16.05
CA PRO A 31 2.19 -5.96 -16.93
C PRO A 31 2.22 -4.54 -16.34
N PRO A 32 2.04 -3.47 -17.15
CA PRO A 32 2.04 -2.09 -16.68
C PRO A 32 1.04 -1.82 -15.55
N ASP A 33 -0.09 -2.54 -15.55
CA ASP A 33 -1.10 -2.44 -14.49
C ASP A 33 -0.60 -3.00 -13.13
N ALA A 34 0.31 -3.99 -13.12
CA ALA A 34 0.92 -4.49 -11.90
C ALA A 34 1.84 -3.43 -11.25
N VAL A 35 2.46 -2.57 -12.07
CA VAL A 35 3.26 -1.44 -11.57
C VAL A 35 2.37 -0.41 -10.86
N LYS A 36 1.13 -0.21 -11.31
CA LYS A 36 0.18 0.70 -10.65
C LYS A 36 -0.16 0.21 -9.25
N VAL A 37 -0.40 -1.10 -9.08
CA VAL A 37 -0.69 -1.71 -7.76
C VAL A 37 0.45 -1.48 -6.76
N ALA A 38 1.71 -1.45 -7.21
CA ALA A 38 2.85 -1.17 -6.34
C ALA A 38 2.88 0.28 -5.81
N HIS A 39 2.30 1.23 -6.53
CA HIS A 39 2.31 2.66 -6.19
C HIS A 39 0.98 3.14 -5.59
N GLU A 40 -0.11 2.43 -5.86
CA GLU A 40 -1.43 2.72 -5.30
C GLU A 40 -1.55 2.12 -3.90
N LYS A 41 -1.76 2.99 -2.90
CA LYS A 41 -2.00 2.52 -1.53
C LYS A 41 -3.32 1.74 -1.51
N PRO A 42 -3.34 0.52 -0.94
CA PRO A 42 -4.58 -0.26 -0.86
C PRO A 42 -5.61 0.48 -0.01
N ILE A 43 -6.86 0.41 -0.44
CA ILE A 43 -7.99 0.93 0.34
C ILE A 43 -8.08 0.09 1.63
N PRO A 44 -8.08 0.70 2.82
CA PRO A 44 -8.26 -0.03 4.06
C PRO A 44 -9.56 -0.83 4.05
N GLN A 45 -9.47 -2.15 4.13
CA GLN A 45 -10.64 -3.06 4.11
C GLN A 45 -11.39 -3.10 5.44
N HIS A 46 -10.76 -2.64 6.52
CA HIS A 46 -11.39 -2.55 7.84
C HIS A 46 -11.59 -1.09 8.20
N ASP A 47 -12.83 -0.76 8.53
CA ASP A 47 -13.19 0.56 9.02
C ASP A 47 -12.49 0.82 10.36
N LYS A 48 -12.02 2.06 10.58
CA LYS A 48 -11.34 2.44 11.83
C LYS A 48 -12.36 2.57 12.96
N ARG A 49 -12.81 1.42 13.46
CA ARG A 49 -13.74 1.21 14.57
C ARG A 49 -15.15 1.78 14.33
N PRO A 50 -16.20 1.09 14.82
CA PRO A 50 -17.54 1.66 14.82
C PRO A 50 -17.56 2.97 15.62
N PRO A 51 -18.37 3.97 15.22
CA PRO A 51 -18.57 5.19 16.00
C PRO A 51 -19.05 4.81 17.41
N GLY A 52 -18.16 4.93 18.40
CA GLY A 52 -18.41 4.53 19.79
C GLY A 52 -17.40 3.55 20.40
N ALA A 53 -16.59 2.84 19.60
CA ALA A 53 -15.62 1.86 20.14
C ALA A 53 -14.26 2.45 20.58
N GLY A 54 -14.24 3.69 21.08
CA GLY A 54 -13.03 4.25 21.71
C GLY A 54 -12.02 4.90 20.75
N GLY A 55 -12.51 5.68 19.79
CA GLY A 55 -11.72 6.75 19.13
C GLY A 55 -12.05 8.11 19.76
N LYS A 56 -11.11 9.07 19.68
CA LYS A 56 -11.19 10.45 20.20
C LYS A 56 -12.63 10.98 20.31
N GLY A 57 -13.22 10.93 21.50
CA GLY A 57 -14.62 11.32 21.72
C GLY A 57 -15.49 10.29 22.46
N ALA A 58 -14.99 9.08 22.72
CA ALA A 58 -15.61 8.24 23.75
C ALA A 58 -15.45 8.95 25.10
N ASN A 59 -16.52 9.59 25.57
CA ASN A 59 -16.64 10.14 26.92
C ASN A 59 -16.65 8.99 27.92
N ILE A 60 -15.49 8.36 28.10
CA ILE A 60 -15.27 7.38 29.16
C ILE A 60 -15.12 8.19 30.44
N SER A 61 -16.17 8.20 31.26
CA SER A 61 -16.13 8.83 32.58
C SER A 61 -15.24 7.99 33.49
N ILE A 62 -13.97 8.40 33.63
CA ILE A 62 -13.02 7.73 34.51
C ILE A 62 -13.24 8.26 35.93
N GLN A 63 -13.70 7.39 36.83
CA GLN A 63 -13.94 7.75 38.23
C GLN A 63 -12.60 7.99 38.96
N GLN A 64 -12.36 9.23 39.38
CA GLN A 64 -11.17 9.60 40.16
C GLN A 64 -11.42 9.44 41.67
N PRO A 65 -10.44 8.97 42.45
CA PRO A 65 -10.56 8.89 43.90
C PRO A 65 -10.71 10.29 44.51
N ARG A 66 -11.67 10.45 45.42
CA ARG A 66 -11.84 11.70 46.17
C ARG A 66 -10.88 11.72 47.35
N LYS A 67 -10.30 12.89 47.61
CA LYS A 67 -9.44 13.11 48.77
C LYS A 67 -10.32 13.24 50.01
N ASN A 68 -10.08 12.37 50.99
CA ASN A 68 -10.57 12.52 52.36
C ASN A 68 -9.79 13.61 53.09
#